data_AF-E1ZHP7-F1
#
_entry.id   AF-E1ZHP7-F1
#
_cell.length_a   1.000
_cell.length_b   1.000
_cell.length_c   1.000
_cell.angle_alpha   90.00
_cell.angle_beta   90.00
_cell.angle_gamma   90.00
#
_symmetry.space_group_name_H-M   'P 1'
#
loop_
_entity.id
_entity.type
_entity.pdbx_description
1 polymer ?
#
loop_
_entity_poly.entity_id
_entity_poly.type
_entity_poly.pdbx_seq_one_letter_code
_entity_poly.pdbx_strand_id
1 'polypeptide(L)'
;MGCSCGQCIAGILSPRMMLRLERTAASSSEMVLDSMNFKDDKPVHDPEIYLFDYVPPELRVEVARAFCVGFANCMAAAAYLAKQRQLPKPRLLAQMISIVPGLDKSASKFYLEKQGMPEYALDAVMARVEEEHEGQGDGSFVQDEANAKALEALPACRNDDQFQLLRQQLFANSDFWPCGPYGFDDDEQAGLGGEQGTAADDGWVYYDNSNWKPPAAAAAAPAAPAGVDRK
;
A
#
# COMPACT_ATOMS: atom_id res chain seq x y z
N MET A 1 0.20 -6.51 23.86
CA MET A 1 0.47 -5.48 24.90
C MET A 1 1.22 -4.32 24.24
N GLY A 2 0.77 -3.08 24.45
CA GLY A 2 1.47 -1.90 23.92
C GLY A 2 2.80 -1.62 24.62
N CYS A 3 3.66 -0.84 23.98
CA CYS A 3 4.92 -0.33 24.51
C CYS A 3 4.70 0.63 25.68
N SER A 4 5.49 0.45 26.74
CA SER A 4 5.47 1.27 27.95
C SER A 4 6.46 2.43 27.93
N CYS A 5 7.16 2.68 26.81
CA CYS A 5 8.15 3.77 26.73
C CYS A 5 7.53 5.17 26.76
N GLY A 6 6.20 5.28 26.65
CA GLY A 6 5.47 6.56 26.66
C GLY A 6 5.61 7.40 25.38
N GLN A 7 6.44 6.98 24.42
CA GLN A 7 6.69 7.72 23.17
C GLN A 7 6.05 7.09 21.94
N CYS A 8 5.64 5.82 22.01
CA CYS A 8 4.96 5.16 20.91
C CYS A 8 3.54 5.70 20.73
N ILE A 9 3.15 6.01 19.49
CA ILE A 9 1.77 6.40 19.16
C ILE A 9 0.87 5.18 19.36
N ALA A 10 -0.18 5.38 20.16
CA ALA A 10 -1.08 4.32 20.61
C ALA A 10 -0.36 3.13 21.30
N GLY A 11 0.87 3.34 21.80
CA GLY A 11 1.69 2.26 22.35
C GLY A 11 2.19 1.26 21.31
N ILE A 12 2.10 1.55 20.01
CA ILE A 12 2.41 0.58 18.93
C ILE A 12 3.47 1.14 18.00
N LEU A 13 3.21 2.30 17.40
CA LEU A 13 4.10 2.87 16.39
C LEU A 13 5.21 3.68 17.09
N SER A 14 6.44 3.17 17.05
CA SER A 14 7.60 3.86 17.65
C SER A 14 7.98 5.11 16.85
N PRO A 15 8.72 6.06 17.45
CA PRO A 15 9.19 7.23 16.72
C PRO A 15 10.01 6.92 15.47
N ARG A 16 10.89 5.90 15.52
CA ARG A 16 11.71 5.48 14.37
C ARG A 16 10.88 4.82 13.28
N MET A 17 9.96 3.92 13.66
CA MET A 17 9.05 3.30 12.69
C MET A 17 8.12 4.33 12.03
N MET A 18 7.66 5.32 12.77
CA MET A 18 6.87 6.43 12.22
C MET A 18 7.67 7.23 11.17
N LEU A 19 8.94 7.53 11.45
CA LEU A 19 9.81 8.24 10.50
C LEU A 19 9.99 7.43 9.21
N ARG A 20 10.21 6.12 9.31
CA ARG A 20 10.28 5.23 8.14
C ARG A 20 8.99 5.26 7.35
N LEU A 21 7.87 5.04 8.02
CA LEU A 21 6.56 5.06 7.40
C LEU A 21 6.27 6.39 6.70
N GLU A 22 6.61 7.53 7.31
CA GLU A 22 6.46 8.84 6.69
C GLU A 22 7.27 8.97 5.40
N ARG A 23 8.56 8.67 5.46
CA ARG A 23 9.49 8.91 4.34
C ARG A 23 9.30 7.91 3.21
N THR A 24 9.19 6.63 3.53
CA THR A 24 8.95 5.57 2.54
C THR A 24 7.60 5.81 1.86
N ALA A 25 6.52 6.11 2.59
CA ALA A 25 5.23 6.39 1.95
C ALA A 25 5.26 7.62 1.01
N ALA A 26 5.98 8.68 1.38
CA ALA A 26 6.15 9.84 0.52
C ALA A 26 6.94 9.50 -0.74
N SER A 27 8.08 8.81 -0.59
CA SER A 27 8.94 8.42 -1.71
C SER A 27 8.24 7.41 -2.63
N SER A 28 7.57 6.40 -2.09
CA SER A 28 6.81 5.43 -2.87
C SER A 28 5.68 6.10 -3.66
N SER A 29 5.00 7.10 -3.09
CA SER A 29 4.02 7.89 -3.84
C SER A 29 4.64 8.56 -5.06
N GLU A 30 5.81 9.19 -4.92
CA GLU A 30 6.50 9.84 -6.03
C GLU A 30 6.97 8.83 -7.07
N MET A 31 7.53 7.69 -6.65
CA MET A 31 7.96 6.61 -7.55
C MET A 31 6.80 5.97 -8.34
N VAL A 32 5.62 5.81 -7.73
CA VAL A 32 4.40 5.42 -8.45
C VAL A 32 4.08 6.44 -9.55
N LEU A 33 4.19 7.73 -9.25
CA LEU A 33 3.91 8.78 -10.22
C LEU A 33 4.92 8.81 -11.36
N ASP A 34 6.21 8.62 -11.05
CA ASP A 34 7.31 8.65 -12.02
C ASP A 34 7.37 7.38 -12.90
N SER A 35 6.92 6.23 -12.39
CA SER A 35 6.86 4.97 -13.15
C SER A 35 5.68 4.90 -14.14
N MET A 36 4.74 5.85 -14.09
CA MET A 36 3.59 5.85 -15.01
C MET A 36 3.99 6.21 -16.45
N ASN A 37 3.82 5.26 -17.38
CA ASN A 37 4.09 5.45 -18.80
C ASN A 37 2.82 5.35 -19.67
N PHE A 38 1.87 6.27 -19.47
CA PHE A 38 0.63 6.34 -20.27
C PHE A 38 0.82 7.21 -21.52
N LYS A 39 0.75 6.60 -22.71
CA LYS A 39 0.96 7.31 -23.99
C LYS A 39 -0.25 8.12 -24.48
N ASP A 40 -1.48 7.67 -24.18
CA ASP A 40 -2.72 8.22 -24.78
C ASP A 40 -3.88 8.44 -23.78
N ASP A 41 -3.62 8.48 -22.46
CA ASP A 41 -4.66 8.44 -21.40
C ASP A 41 -5.65 7.24 -21.49
N LYS A 42 -5.36 6.27 -22.36
CA LYS A 42 -6.13 5.04 -22.50
C LYS A 42 -5.82 4.09 -21.34
N PRO A 43 -6.80 3.31 -20.86
CA PRO A 43 -6.54 2.24 -19.91
C PRO A 43 -5.51 1.25 -20.46
N VAL A 44 -4.62 0.80 -19.59
CA VAL A 44 -3.57 -0.18 -19.89
C VAL A 44 -3.86 -1.46 -19.10
N HIS A 45 -3.64 -2.61 -19.74
CA HIS A 45 -3.71 -3.91 -19.09
C HIS A 45 -2.41 -4.17 -18.34
N ASP A 46 -2.53 -4.45 -17.04
CA ASP A 46 -1.45 -4.79 -16.12
C ASP A 46 -0.18 -3.93 -16.29
N PRO A 47 -0.27 -2.62 -16.01
CA PRO A 47 0.85 -1.72 -16.23
C PRO A 47 1.99 -1.99 -15.22
N GLU A 48 3.23 -1.98 -15.71
CA GLU A 48 4.45 -2.04 -14.89
C GLU A 48 4.63 -0.74 -14.10
N ILE A 49 3.95 -0.64 -12.97
CA ILE A 49 3.99 0.52 -12.07
C ILE A 49 4.57 0.08 -10.73
N TYR A 50 5.40 0.94 -10.13
CA TYR A 50 6.06 0.67 -8.86
C TYR A 50 5.04 0.28 -7.76
N LEU A 51 5.28 -0.85 -7.08
CA LEU A 51 4.42 -1.42 -6.03
C LEU A 51 2.96 -1.72 -6.43
N PHE A 52 2.67 -1.77 -7.73
CA PHE A 52 1.32 -2.00 -8.22
C PHE A 52 0.90 -3.48 -8.18
N ASP A 53 1.85 -4.37 -7.96
CA ASP A 53 1.66 -5.78 -7.60
C ASP A 53 0.87 -5.97 -6.29
N TYR A 54 0.77 -4.96 -5.42
CA TYR A 54 -0.13 -4.96 -4.27
C TYR A 54 -1.59 -4.63 -4.62
N VAL A 55 -1.91 -4.39 -5.89
CA VAL A 55 -3.28 -4.27 -6.37
C VAL A 55 -3.73 -5.63 -6.93
N PRO A 56 -4.92 -6.14 -6.53
CA PRO A 56 -5.39 -7.41 -7.05
C PRO A 56 -5.48 -7.44 -8.58
N PRO A 57 -5.10 -8.54 -9.25
CA PRO A 57 -5.09 -8.67 -10.72
C PRO A 57 -6.41 -8.27 -11.39
N GLU A 58 -7.56 -8.49 -10.74
CA GLU A 58 -8.89 -8.16 -11.27
C GLU A 58 -9.07 -6.65 -11.47
N LEU A 59 -8.40 -5.84 -10.65
CA LEU A 59 -8.40 -4.38 -10.76
C LEU A 59 -7.30 -3.88 -11.71
N ARG A 60 -6.39 -4.76 -12.14
CA ARG A 60 -5.29 -4.45 -13.07
C ARG A 60 -5.64 -4.67 -14.55
N VAL A 61 -6.87 -5.08 -14.86
CA VAL A 61 -7.25 -5.42 -16.25
C VAL A 61 -7.37 -4.19 -17.15
N GLU A 62 -7.97 -3.10 -16.67
CA GLU A 62 -8.17 -1.85 -17.42
C GLU A 62 -7.82 -0.65 -16.54
N VAL A 63 -6.51 -0.44 -16.34
CA VAL A 63 -6.01 0.56 -15.41
C VAL A 63 -5.90 1.90 -16.10
N ALA A 64 -6.71 2.86 -15.68
CA ALA A 64 -6.57 4.25 -16.10
C ALA A 64 -5.53 4.99 -15.25
N ARG A 65 -4.88 6.01 -15.82
CA ARG A 65 -3.93 6.89 -15.11
C ARG A 65 -4.49 7.43 -13.79
N ALA A 66 -5.76 7.83 -13.77
CA ALA A 66 -6.43 8.34 -12.57
C ALA A 66 -6.50 7.30 -11.43
N PHE A 67 -6.56 6.01 -11.75
CA PHE A 67 -6.52 4.94 -10.75
C PHE A 67 -5.16 4.91 -10.04
N CYS A 68 -4.07 4.94 -10.81
CA CYS A 68 -2.71 4.94 -10.28
C CYS A 68 -2.39 6.20 -9.46
N VAL A 69 -2.87 7.37 -9.92
CA VAL A 69 -2.76 8.61 -9.13
C VAL A 69 -3.53 8.49 -7.81
N GLY A 70 -4.72 7.90 -7.81
CA GLY A 70 -5.46 7.67 -6.56
C GLY A 70 -4.78 6.67 -5.61
N PHE A 71 -4.10 5.64 -6.17
CA PHE A 71 -3.26 4.73 -5.41
C PHE A 71 -2.07 5.46 -4.76
N ALA A 72 -1.32 6.27 -5.52
CA ALA A 72 -0.26 7.13 -5.01
C ALA A 72 -0.77 8.11 -3.94
N ASN A 73 -1.93 8.73 -4.16
CA ASN A 73 -2.56 9.64 -3.20
C ASN A 73 -2.84 8.95 -1.84
N CYS A 74 -3.15 7.66 -1.82
CA CYS A 74 -3.30 6.91 -0.56
C CYS A 74 -1.96 6.82 0.20
N MET A 75 -0.86 6.58 -0.51
CA MET A 75 0.49 6.56 0.08
C MET A 75 0.89 7.95 0.60
N ALA A 76 0.68 9.01 -0.19
CA ALA A 76 0.94 10.38 0.23
C ALA A 76 0.09 10.79 1.46
N ALA A 77 -1.16 10.33 1.54
CA ALA A 77 -2.00 10.56 2.71
C ALA A 77 -1.49 9.78 3.94
N ALA A 78 -0.93 8.59 3.77
CA ALA A 78 -0.28 7.84 4.85
C ALA A 78 0.96 8.58 5.38
N ALA A 79 1.80 9.11 4.48
CA ALA A 79 2.92 9.97 4.85
C ALA A 79 2.46 11.20 5.64
N TYR A 80 1.40 11.87 5.17
CA TYR A 80 0.82 13.02 5.84
C TYR A 80 0.35 12.67 7.27
N LEU A 81 -0.38 11.57 7.44
CA LEU A 81 -0.86 11.12 8.74
C LEU A 81 0.27 10.75 9.69
N ALA A 82 1.28 10.02 9.21
CA ALA A 82 2.46 9.66 9.98
C ALA A 82 3.18 10.92 10.49
N LYS A 83 3.36 11.93 9.63
CA LYS A 83 3.92 13.24 9.99
C LYS A 83 3.11 13.97 11.06
N GLN A 84 1.78 13.84 11.04
CA GLN A 84 0.88 14.38 12.08
C GLN A 84 0.83 13.51 13.35
N ARG A 85 1.68 12.50 13.48
CA ARG A 85 1.69 11.54 14.59
C ARG A 85 0.37 10.79 14.75
N GLN A 86 -0.30 10.53 13.63
CA GLN A 86 -1.52 9.73 13.58
C GLN A 86 -1.24 8.40 12.90
N LEU A 87 -1.87 7.33 13.42
CA LEU A 87 -1.74 6.00 12.84
C LEU A 87 -2.56 5.94 11.54
N PRO A 88 -1.94 5.69 10.37
CA PRO A 88 -2.62 5.75 9.07
C PRO A 88 -3.49 4.52 8.82
N LYS A 89 -4.59 4.41 9.56
CA LYS A 89 -5.56 3.32 9.39
C LYS A 89 -6.30 3.46 8.05
N PRO A 90 -6.67 2.37 7.37
CA PRO A 90 -7.34 2.44 6.06
C PRO A 90 -8.59 3.32 6.02
N ARG A 91 -9.47 3.21 7.03
CA ARG A 91 -10.66 4.07 7.15
C ARG A 91 -10.31 5.55 7.26
N LEU A 92 -9.25 5.89 7.99
CA LEU A 92 -8.80 7.27 8.13
C LEU A 92 -8.16 7.76 6.81
N LEU A 93 -7.38 6.91 6.14
CA LEU A 93 -6.83 7.20 4.81
C LEU A 93 -7.93 7.53 3.81
N ALA A 94 -8.96 6.68 3.69
CA ALA A 94 -10.10 6.91 2.80
C ALA A 94 -10.77 8.29 3.00
N GLN A 95 -10.81 8.77 4.25
CA GLN A 95 -11.36 10.10 4.56
C GLN A 95 -10.36 11.20 4.17
N MET A 96 -9.08 10.99 4.48
CA MET A 96 -8.03 12.00 4.34
C MET A 96 -7.58 12.24 2.90
N ILE A 97 -7.66 11.25 2.00
CA ILE A 97 -7.24 11.44 0.58
C ILE A 97 -8.00 12.56 -0.15
N SER A 98 -9.15 13.00 0.39
CA SER A 98 -9.95 14.11 -0.16
C SER A 98 -9.64 15.48 0.49
N ILE A 99 -8.92 15.47 1.61
CA ILE A 99 -8.67 16.62 2.48
C ILE A 99 -7.21 17.07 2.41
N VAL A 100 -6.27 16.13 2.26
CA VAL A 100 -4.83 16.43 2.23
C VAL A 100 -4.53 17.44 1.11
N PRO A 101 -3.88 18.58 1.44
CA PRO A 101 -3.54 19.59 0.44
C PRO A 101 -2.60 19.05 -0.64
N GLY A 102 -2.82 19.46 -1.89
CA GLY A 102 -1.97 19.09 -3.04
C GLY A 102 -2.35 17.78 -3.73
N LEU A 103 -3.20 16.93 -3.13
CA LEU A 103 -3.65 15.69 -3.77
C LEU A 103 -4.74 15.94 -4.81
N ASP A 104 -4.72 15.15 -5.89
CA ASP A 104 -5.77 15.15 -6.90
C ASP A 104 -7.02 14.44 -6.38
N LYS A 105 -7.99 15.25 -5.92
CA LYS A 105 -9.27 14.77 -5.38
C LYS A 105 -10.09 13.97 -6.39
N SER A 106 -9.96 14.29 -7.68
CA SER A 106 -10.71 13.60 -8.73
C SER A 106 -10.17 12.18 -8.94
N ALA A 107 -8.84 12.04 -8.95
CA ALA A 107 -8.17 10.74 -9.00
C ALA A 107 -8.43 9.89 -7.74
N SER A 108 -8.35 10.51 -6.55
CA SER A 108 -8.69 9.85 -5.28
C SER A 108 -10.11 9.28 -5.30
N LYS A 109 -11.08 10.07 -5.78
CA LYS A 109 -12.46 9.63 -5.92
C LYS A 109 -12.59 8.50 -6.95
N PHE A 110 -11.95 8.64 -8.11
CA PHE A 110 -11.98 7.63 -9.18
C PHE A 110 -11.44 6.28 -8.69
N TYR A 111 -10.33 6.27 -7.95
CA TYR A 111 -9.74 5.07 -7.37
C TYR A 111 -10.73 4.32 -6.47
N LEU A 112 -11.38 5.03 -5.53
CA LEU A 112 -12.39 4.44 -4.65
C LEU A 112 -13.62 3.94 -5.41
N GLU A 113 -14.09 4.68 -6.42
CA GLU A 113 -15.23 4.27 -7.26
C GLU A 113 -14.92 3.02 -8.10
N LYS A 114 -13.64 2.78 -8.40
CA LYS A 114 -13.15 1.61 -9.12
C LYS A 114 -12.68 0.48 -8.19
N GLN A 115 -13.25 0.41 -6.99
CA GLN A 115 -12.96 -0.63 -5.99
C GLN A 115 -11.50 -0.64 -5.49
N GLY A 116 -10.74 0.43 -5.75
CA GLY A 116 -9.46 0.65 -5.10
C GLY A 116 -9.65 0.85 -3.58
N MET A 117 -8.78 0.23 -2.79
CA MET A 117 -8.85 0.25 -1.33
C MET A 117 -7.55 0.84 -0.75
N PRO A 118 -7.62 1.77 0.23
CA PRO A 118 -6.43 2.29 0.90
C PRO A 118 -5.54 1.20 1.52
N GLU A 119 -6.13 0.06 1.85
CA GLU A 119 -5.45 -1.15 2.30
C GLU A 119 -4.33 -1.58 1.35
N TYR A 120 -4.57 -1.58 0.03
CA TYR A 120 -3.56 -2.00 -0.95
C TYR A 120 -2.33 -1.09 -0.90
N ALA A 121 -2.55 0.23 -0.86
CA ALA A 121 -1.47 1.21 -0.81
C ALA A 121 -0.72 1.16 0.53
N LEU A 122 -1.43 0.96 1.63
CA LEU A 122 -0.83 0.86 2.96
C LEU A 122 -0.02 -0.43 3.12
N ASP A 123 -0.49 -1.54 2.55
CA ASP A 123 0.23 -2.81 2.57
C ASP A 123 1.54 -2.73 1.77
N ALA A 124 1.46 -2.17 0.56
CA ALA A 124 2.62 -1.88 -0.28
C ALA A 124 3.69 -1.06 0.46
N VAL A 125 3.27 0.04 1.10
CA VAL A 125 4.16 0.88 1.90
C VAL A 125 4.75 0.11 3.08
N MET A 126 3.94 -0.68 3.78
CA MET A 126 4.42 -1.46 4.93
C MET A 126 5.44 -2.51 4.53
N ALA A 127 5.22 -3.21 3.42
CA ALA A 127 6.19 -4.14 2.87
C ALA A 127 7.47 -3.44 2.47
N ARG A 128 7.38 -2.27 1.82
CA ARG A 128 8.57 -1.48 1.47
C ARG A 128 9.34 -1.02 2.71
N VAL A 129 8.65 -0.57 3.77
CA VAL A 129 9.29 -0.17 5.03
C VAL A 129 10.04 -1.33 5.71
N GLU A 130 9.52 -2.55 5.58
CA GLU A 130 10.18 -3.78 6.06
C GLU A 130 11.39 -4.17 5.20
N GLU A 131 11.25 -4.09 3.88
CA GLU A 131 12.32 -4.35 2.92
C GLU A 131 13.48 -3.37 3.08
N GLU A 132 13.22 -2.09 3.34
CA GLU A 132 14.27 -1.07 3.50
C GLU A 132 14.93 -1.09 4.89
N HIS A 133 14.46 -1.94 5.81
CA HIS A 133 14.91 -2.01 7.20
C HIS A 133 16.30 -2.65 7.34
N GLU A 134 17.17 -2.12 8.19
CA GLU A 134 18.58 -2.57 8.26
C GLU A 134 18.76 -3.90 8.98
N GLY A 135 17.81 -4.27 9.85
CA GLY A 135 17.87 -5.50 10.62
C GLY A 135 17.10 -6.68 10.00
N GLN A 136 16.21 -6.41 9.04
CA GLN A 136 15.29 -7.41 8.48
C GLN A 136 15.28 -7.43 6.95
N GLY A 137 15.65 -6.32 6.30
CA GLY A 137 15.71 -6.19 4.85
C GLY A 137 17.09 -5.76 4.36
N ASP A 138 17.13 -4.93 3.32
CA ASP A 138 18.33 -4.53 2.59
C ASP A 138 19.07 -3.32 3.20
N GLY A 139 18.45 -2.64 4.17
CA GLY A 139 19.00 -1.44 4.81
C GLY A 139 19.14 -0.23 3.89
N SER A 140 18.44 -0.20 2.76
CA SER A 140 18.47 0.93 1.82
C SER A 140 17.96 2.23 2.44
N PHE A 141 17.13 2.17 3.49
CA PHE A 141 16.62 3.37 4.17
C PHE A 141 17.75 4.27 4.71
N VAL A 142 18.78 3.69 5.33
CA VAL A 142 19.91 4.46 5.94
C VAL A 142 21.03 4.75 4.96
N GLN A 143 20.95 4.29 3.71
CA GLN A 143 21.93 4.69 2.68
C GLN A 143 21.79 6.19 2.35
N ASP A 144 20.60 6.75 2.55
CA ASP A 144 20.39 8.19 2.56
C ASP A 144 20.88 8.80 3.90
N GLU A 145 21.86 9.70 3.83
CA GLU A 145 22.48 10.34 5.00
C GLU A 145 21.47 11.13 5.85
N ALA A 146 20.48 11.76 5.22
CA ALA A 146 19.44 12.51 5.92
C ALA A 146 18.45 11.58 6.65
N ASN A 147 18.20 10.37 6.14
CA ASN A 147 17.45 9.32 6.82
C ASN A 147 18.22 8.77 8.02
N ALA A 148 19.48 8.40 7.82
CA ALA A 148 20.34 7.87 8.88
C ALA A 148 20.45 8.85 10.06
N LYS A 149 20.79 10.11 9.79
CA LYS A 149 20.91 11.16 10.81
C LYS A 149 19.60 11.41 11.55
N ALA A 150 18.47 11.35 10.85
CA ALA A 150 17.16 11.53 11.48
C ALA A 150 16.77 10.34 12.37
N LEU A 151 17.12 9.12 11.99
CA LEU A 151 16.92 7.93 12.83
C LEU A 151 17.80 7.94 14.08
N GLU A 152 19.07 8.33 13.96
CA GLU A 152 20.00 8.45 15.09
C GLU A 152 19.51 9.46 16.13
N ALA A 153 18.87 10.55 15.69
CA ALA A 153 18.29 11.55 16.58
C ALA A 153 17.04 11.06 17.34
N LEU A 154 16.44 9.93 16.92
CA LEU A 154 15.26 9.35 17.54
C LEU A 154 15.62 8.25 18.55
N PRO A 155 14.89 8.18 19.68
CA PRO A 155 15.12 7.16 20.69
C PRO A 155 14.79 5.78 20.16
N ALA A 156 15.64 4.81 20.47
CA ALA A 156 15.39 3.41 20.15
C ALA A 156 14.23 2.85 21.00
N CYS A 157 13.47 1.93 20.42
CA CYS A 157 12.33 1.31 21.04
C CYS A 157 12.24 -0.17 20.67
N ARG A 158 11.73 -1.00 21.59
CA ARG A 158 11.46 -2.43 21.31
C ARG A 158 10.48 -2.66 20.16
N ASN A 159 9.69 -1.64 19.81
CA ASN A 159 8.71 -1.69 18.74
C ASN A 159 9.27 -1.26 17.37
N ASP A 160 10.56 -0.87 17.29
CA ASP A 160 11.18 -0.42 16.04
C ASP A 160 11.17 -1.50 14.95
N ASP A 161 11.16 -2.78 15.34
CA ASP A 161 11.25 -3.92 14.42
C ASP A 161 9.99 -4.81 14.47
N GLN A 162 8.90 -4.31 15.06
CA GLN A 162 7.67 -5.09 15.30
C GLN A 162 6.66 -4.90 14.16
N PHE A 163 7.06 -5.19 12.92
CA PHE A 163 6.25 -4.99 11.70
C PHE A 163 4.91 -5.72 11.76
N GLN A 164 4.90 -6.97 12.21
CA GLN A 164 3.64 -7.71 12.33
C GLN A 164 2.71 -7.11 13.39
N LEU A 165 3.25 -6.67 14.54
CA LEU A 165 2.40 -5.97 15.51
C LEU A 165 1.80 -4.69 14.91
N LEU A 166 2.58 -3.95 14.12
CA LEU A 166 2.13 -2.75 13.45
C LEU A 166 1.05 -3.06 12.38
N ARG A 167 1.26 -4.05 11.51
CA ARG A 167 0.26 -4.50 10.53
C ARG A 167 -1.05 -4.88 11.21
N GLN A 168 -1.02 -5.73 12.24
CA GLN A 168 -2.22 -6.09 13.02
C GLN A 168 -3.00 -4.87 13.53
N GLN A 169 -2.30 -3.80 13.89
CA GLN A 169 -2.93 -2.61 14.47
C GLN A 169 -3.40 -1.60 13.42
N LEU A 170 -2.69 -1.50 12.29
CA LEU A 170 -3.09 -0.69 11.14
C LEU A 170 -4.37 -1.24 10.52
N PHE A 171 -4.43 -2.55 10.32
CA PHE A 171 -5.55 -3.26 9.71
C PHE A 171 -6.58 -3.77 10.74
N ALA A 172 -6.44 -3.38 12.01
CA ALA A 172 -7.44 -3.69 13.02
C ALA A 172 -8.81 -3.13 12.61
N ASN A 173 -9.80 -4.01 12.46
CA ASN A 173 -11.15 -3.73 11.98
C ASN A 173 -11.25 -3.38 10.49
N SER A 174 -10.22 -3.67 9.69
CA SER A 174 -10.43 -3.83 8.25
C SER A 174 -11.05 -5.21 8.03
N ASP A 175 -12.01 -5.28 7.11
CA ASP A 175 -12.54 -6.56 6.61
C ASP A 175 -11.50 -7.28 5.73
N PHE A 176 -10.39 -6.59 5.44
CA PHE A 176 -9.31 -7.03 4.59
C PHE A 176 -8.04 -7.25 5.41
N TRP A 177 -7.49 -8.46 5.31
CA TRP A 177 -6.14 -8.71 5.80
C TRP A 177 -5.14 -8.47 4.66
N PRO A 178 -4.08 -7.67 4.86
CA PRO A 178 -3.04 -7.46 3.85
C PRO A 178 -2.47 -8.80 3.36
N CYS A 179 -2.40 -8.97 2.04
CA CYS A 179 -1.94 -10.20 1.39
C CYS A 179 -1.23 -9.95 0.05
N GLY A 180 -0.75 -8.73 -0.20
CA GLY A 180 0.15 -8.46 -1.32
C GLY A 180 1.59 -8.88 -1.01
N PRO A 181 2.46 -9.02 -2.03
CA PRO A 181 2.16 -8.77 -3.43
C PRO A 181 1.32 -9.90 -4.05
N TYR A 182 0.35 -9.55 -4.90
CA TYR A 182 -0.42 -10.50 -5.70
C TYR A 182 0.40 -10.84 -6.93
N GLY A 183 1.31 -11.80 -6.81
CA GLY A 183 1.96 -12.40 -7.97
C GLY A 183 0.89 -12.94 -8.92
N PHE A 184 1.13 -12.83 -10.23
CA PHE A 184 0.63 -13.88 -11.09
C PHE A 184 1.48 -15.10 -10.74
N ASP A 185 0.86 -16.21 -10.37
CA ASP A 185 1.59 -17.45 -10.16
C ASP A 185 2.31 -17.78 -11.48
N ASP A 186 3.59 -17.43 -11.59
CA ASP A 186 4.45 -17.79 -12.73
C ASP A 186 4.52 -19.33 -12.91
N ASP A 187 4.07 -20.07 -11.89
CA ASP A 187 3.88 -21.51 -11.90
C ASP A 187 2.85 -22.00 -12.94
N GLU A 188 1.91 -21.16 -13.40
CA GLU A 188 0.96 -21.57 -14.47
C GLU A 188 1.61 -21.55 -15.87
N GLN A 189 2.75 -20.87 -16.05
CA GLN A 189 3.50 -20.85 -17.31
C GLN A 189 4.59 -21.95 -17.39
N ALA A 190 5.00 -22.53 -16.25
CA ALA A 190 5.95 -23.64 -16.18
C ALA A 190 5.34 -25.02 -16.54
N GLY A 191 4.02 -25.11 -16.75
CA GLY A 191 3.29 -26.34 -17.08
C GLY A 191 3.56 -26.96 -18.47
N LEU A 192 4.48 -26.43 -19.28
CA LEU A 192 4.80 -26.95 -20.62
C LEU A 192 6.28 -27.29 -20.86
N GLY A 193 7.06 -27.58 -19.82
CA GLY A 193 8.41 -28.11 -20.01
C GLY A 193 9.12 -28.46 -18.71
N GLY A 194 8.88 -29.68 -18.22
CA GLY A 194 9.45 -30.14 -16.97
C GLY A 194 10.98 -30.23 -16.96
N GLU A 195 11.59 -29.52 -16.02
CA GLU A 195 12.81 -29.95 -15.33
C GLU A 195 12.63 -29.56 -13.84
N GLN A 196 12.79 -30.54 -12.95
CA GLN A 196 12.68 -30.36 -11.49
C GLN A 196 13.84 -29.50 -10.99
N GLY A 197 13.70 -28.17 -11.08
CA GLY A 197 14.56 -27.21 -10.41
C GLY A 197 14.20 -27.16 -8.93
N THR A 198 15.17 -27.39 -8.06
CA THR A 198 15.05 -27.15 -6.62
C THR A 198 14.60 -25.71 -6.39
N ALA A 199 13.43 -25.50 -5.79
CA ALA A 199 12.93 -24.17 -5.41
C ALA A 199 14.02 -23.44 -4.62
N ALA A 200 14.62 -22.44 -5.24
CA ALA A 200 15.48 -21.51 -4.54
C ALA A 200 14.58 -20.74 -3.60
N ASP A 201 14.88 -20.80 -2.31
CA ASP A 201 14.31 -19.94 -1.29
C ASP A 201 14.61 -18.49 -1.70
N ASP A 202 13.60 -17.83 -2.25
CA ASP A 202 13.69 -16.46 -2.76
C ASP A 202 13.62 -15.42 -1.63
N GLY A 203 13.53 -15.87 -0.37
CA GLY A 203 13.53 -15.03 0.82
C GLY A 203 12.22 -14.28 1.03
N TRP A 204 11.19 -14.52 0.22
CA TRP A 204 9.90 -13.86 0.37
C TRP A 204 9.03 -14.61 1.38
N VAL A 205 8.40 -13.85 2.29
CA VAL A 205 7.42 -14.40 3.23
C VAL A 205 6.09 -14.55 2.50
N TYR A 206 5.81 -15.76 2.02
CA TYR A 206 4.50 -16.11 1.47
C TYR A 206 3.46 -16.22 2.58
N TYR A 207 2.41 -15.41 2.51
CA TYR A 207 1.27 -15.49 3.42
C TYR A 207 0.23 -16.48 2.87
N ASP A 208 -0.28 -17.37 3.72
CA ASP A 208 -1.37 -18.28 3.35
C ASP A 208 -2.64 -17.48 2.99
N ASN A 209 -2.89 -17.36 1.69
CA ASN A 209 -4.02 -16.67 1.09
C ASN A 209 -5.22 -17.61 0.84
N SER A 210 -5.17 -18.88 1.25
CA SER A 210 -6.22 -19.87 0.92
C SER A 210 -7.60 -19.57 1.55
N ASN A 211 -7.65 -18.68 2.54
CA ASN A 211 -8.91 -18.17 3.13
C ASN A 211 -9.35 -16.81 2.54
N TRP A 212 -8.60 -16.23 1.61
CA TRP A 212 -8.97 -14.99 0.94
C TRP A 212 -10.21 -15.21 0.08
N LYS A 213 -11.21 -14.35 0.26
CA LYS A 213 -12.32 -14.19 -0.68
C LYS A 213 -12.29 -12.74 -1.14
N PRO A 214 -12.25 -12.47 -2.46
CA PRO A 214 -12.39 -11.10 -2.92
C PRO A 214 -13.69 -10.53 -2.34
N PRO A 215 -13.71 -9.25 -1.92
CA PRO A 215 -14.96 -8.62 -1.53
C PRO A 215 -15.95 -8.84 -2.68
N ALA A 216 -17.14 -9.38 -2.35
CA ALA A 216 -18.16 -9.63 -3.35
C ALA A 216 -18.32 -8.34 -4.15
N ALA A 217 -18.00 -8.39 -5.45
CA ALA A 217 -18.04 -7.22 -6.33
C ALA A 217 -19.35 -6.49 -6.02
N ALA A 218 -19.23 -5.27 -5.45
CA ALA A 218 -20.40 -4.54 -4.98
C ALA A 218 -21.39 -4.54 -6.13
N ALA A 219 -22.52 -5.24 -5.95
CA ALA A 219 -23.46 -5.52 -7.03
C ALA A 219 -23.71 -4.21 -7.77
N ALA A 220 -23.30 -4.16 -9.04
CA ALA A 220 -23.27 -2.92 -9.81
C ALA A 220 -24.58 -2.18 -9.57
N ALA A 221 -24.49 -0.97 -9.01
CA ALA A 221 -25.67 -0.20 -8.65
C ALA A 221 -26.59 -0.15 -9.89
N PRO A 222 -27.88 -0.51 -9.76
CA PRO A 222 -28.78 -0.56 -10.90
C PRO A 222 -28.74 0.79 -11.60
N ALA A 223 -28.52 0.76 -12.91
CA ALA A 223 -28.44 1.97 -13.74
C ALA A 223 -29.63 2.88 -13.44
N ALA A 224 -29.34 4.15 -13.13
CA ALA A 224 -30.37 5.12 -12.82
C ALA A 224 -31.41 5.14 -13.95
N PRO A 225 -32.73 5.11 -13.63
CA PRO A 225 -33.77 5.11 -14.64
C PRO A 225 -33.65 6.38 -15.48
N ALA A 226 -33.64 6.20 -16.82
CA ALA A 226 -33.61 7.28 -17.78
C ALA A 226 -34.71 8.31 -17.44
N GLY A 227 -34.30 9.57 -17.34
CA GLY A 227 -35.12 10.66 -16.87
C GLY A 227 -36.47 10.73 -17.58
N VAL A 228 -37.53 10.83 -16.78
CA VAL A 228 -38.87 11.19 -17.23
C VAL A 228 -38.82 12.63 -17.72
N ASP A 229 -39.06 12.82 -19.01
CA ASP A 229 -39.29 14.12 -19.64
C ASP A 229 -40.36 14.90 -18.86
N ARG A 230 -39.96 15.98 -18.19
CA ARG A 230 -40.89 16.98 -17.67
C ARG A 230 -41.33 17.86 -18.84
N LYS A 231 -42.56 17.65 -19.30
CA LYS A 231 -43.31 18.60 -20.12
C LYS A 231 -43.66 19.86 -19.33
#